data_AF-A0AAU4M8M3-F1
#
_entry.id   AF-A0AAU4M8M3-F1
#
_cell.length_a   1.000
_cell.length_b   1.000
_cell.length_c   1.000
_cell.angle_alpha   90.00
_cell.angle_beta   90.00
_cell.angle_gamma   90.00
#
_symmetry.space_group_name_H-M   'P 1'
#
loop_
_entity.id
_entity.type
_entity.pdbx_description
1 polymer ?
#
loop_
_entity_poly.entity_id
_entity_poly.type
_entity_poly.pdbx_seq_one_letter_code
_entity_poly.pdbx_strand_id
1 'polypeptide(L)'
;MVSGVDLVVIGADGGPERSFGGSALAADGARLLADVLPGSCFDAGTAGCRVTLVEPGADANRMLTELRGAAQRRARWLVVCLLGQLVADPRGRRLALVTGGSTPDNAYRRGLAWDWVVSAMVHGDQEETLLLVDAVADRDTWAVLERGGGEDGVGELLAYSRVPLWGRISRHTAGRRGRAAVLPGGEGSFSWALARVLEHGVPGGPPAVGPQELHEAVSAQLEWGELAAGASGARLLLPPQGGRLLMRNRAAVRGALAGLSLSEELLAVLWRENAPTDPPSA
;
A
#
# COMPACT_ATOMS: atom_id res chain seq x y z
N MET A 1 -1.80 -8.18 -26.60
CA MET A 1 -1.22 -7.52 -25.42
C MET A 1 -2.20 -7.69 -24.28
N VAL A 2 -1.77 -8.28 -23.17
CA VAL A 2 -2.57 -8.29 -21.95
C VAL A 2 -2.48 -6.88 -21.36
N SER A 3 -3.62 -6.27 -21.05
CA SER A 3 -3.69 -4.96 -20.40
C SER A 3 -4.45 -5.09 -19.09
N GLY A 4 -4.36 -4.08 -18.23
CA GLY A 4 -5.09 -4.04 -16.96
C GLY A 4 -4.23 -4.33 -15.74
N VAL A 5 -4.77 -3.95 -14.59
CA VAL A 5 -4.16 -4.09 -13.27
C VAL A 5 -5.08 -4.93 -12.40
N ASP A 6 -4.57 -6.02 -11.84
CA ASP A 6 -5.19 -6.71 -10.71
C ASP A 6 -4.65 -6.10 -9.42
N LEU A 7 -5.51 -5.46 -8.63
CA LEU A 7 -5.19 -4.84 -7.35
C LEU A 7 -5.78 -5.66 -6.22
N VAL A 8 -4.93 -6.19 -5.33
CA VAL A 8 -5.34 -6.87 -4.10
C VAL A 8 -4.96 -6.01 -2.91
N VAL A 9 -5.91 -5.62 -2.07
CA VAL A 9 -5.67 -4.75 -0.92
C VAL A 9 -6.04 -5.48 0.35
N ILE A 10 -5.05 -5.66 1.24
CA ILE A 10 -5.18 -6.36 2.51
C ILE A 10 -4.86 -5.38 3.63
N GLY A 11 -5.91 -4.89 4.30
CA GLY A 11 -5.79 -4.16 5.57
C GLY A 11 -6.11 -5.09 6.72
N ALA A 12 -5.12 -5.82 7.21
CA ALA A 12 -5.34 -6.83 8.22
C ALA A 12 -5.55 -6.18 9.60
N ASP A 13 -6.74 -6.35 10.16
CA ASP A 13 -7.06 -5.96 11.52
C ASP A 13 -6.74 -7.12 12.47
N GLY A 14 -5.73 -6.91 13.33
CA GLY A 14 -5.32 -7.88 14.34
C GLY A 14 -6.36 -8.15 15.42
N GLY A 15 -7.47 -7.40 15.43
CA GLY A 15 -8.59 -7.57 16.34
C GLY A 15 -8.38 -6.84 17.67
N PRO A 16 -9.20 -7.16 18.69
CA PRO A 16 -9.24 -6.40 19.95
C PRO A 16 -8.03 -6.62 20.86
N GLU A 17 -7.11 -7.51 20.49
CA GLU A 17 -5.92 -7.82 21.27
C GLU A 17 -4.99 -6.60 21.33
N ARG A 18 -4.65 -6.17 22.54
CA ARG A 18 -3.92 -4.91 22.76
C ARG A 18 -2.53 -4.94 22.16
N SER A 19 -1.90 -6.11 22.14
CA SER A 19 -0.58 -6.32 21.52
C SER A 19 -0.57 -6.05 20.01
N PHE A 20 -1.74 -6.02 19.36
CA PHE A 20 -1.91 -5.81 17.92
C PHE A 20 -2.60 -4.50 17.57
N GLY A 21 -2.69 -3.57 18.52
CA GLY A 21 -3.23 -2.22 18.30
C GLY A 21 -2.49 -1.41 17.23
N GLY A 22 -1.29 -1.84 16.81
CA GLY A 22 -0.56 -1.27 15.68
C GLY A 22 -1.28 -1.41 14.33
N SER A 23 -2.28 -2.30 14.24
CA SER A 23 -3.06 -2.55 13.03
C SER A 23 -4.44 -1.90 13.00
N ALA A 24 -4.81 -1.10 14.02
CA ALA A 24 -6.18 -0.64 14.23
C ALA A 24 -6.78 0.22 13.09
N LEU A 25 -5.95 0.83 12.24
CA LEU A 25 -6.39 1.65 11.09
C LEU A 25 -6.10 1.01 9.74
N ALA A 26 -5.58 -0.23 9.72
CA ALA A 26 -5.17 -0.89 8.48
C ALA A 26 -6.34 -1.08 7.49
N ALA A 27 -7.53 -1.36 8.01
CA ALA A 27 -8.75 -1.47 7.23
C ALA A 27 -9.11 -0.16 6.49
N ASP A 28 -8.94 0.98 7.16
CA ASP A 28 -9.25 2.29 6.59
C ASP A 28 -8.22 2.67 5.52
N GLY A 29 -6.94 2.39 5.77
CA GLY A 29 -5.88 2.52 4.76
C GLY A 29 -6.12 1.64 3.54
N ALA A 30 -6.62 0.41 3.74
CA ALA A 30 -6.96 -0.48 2.64
C ALA A 30 -8.12 0.06 1.79
N ARG A 31 -9.19 0.56 2.42
CA ARG A 31 -10.29 1.22 1.69
C ARG A 31 -9.77 2.44 0.91
N LEU A 32 -8.96 3.28 1.55
CA LEU A 32 -8.36 4.45 0.91
C LEU A 32 -7.54 4.08 -0.34
N LEU A 33 -6.68 3.06 -0.26
CA LEU A 33 -5.90 2.62 -1.43
C LEU A 33 -6.76 1.95 -2.50
N ALA A 34 -7.77 1.17 -2.10
CA ALA A 34 -8.73 0.55 -3.02
C ALA A 34 -9.52 1.61 -3.81
N ASP A 35 -9.82 2.75 -3.19
CA ASP A 35 -10.53 3.86 -3.83
C ASP A 35 -9.61 4.69 -4.75
N VAL A 36 -8.39 5.00 -4.31
CA VAL A 36 -7.50 5.96 -5.00
C VAL A 36 -6.69 5.34 -6.14
N LEU A 37 -6.19 4.11 -5.97
CA LEU A 37 -5.26 3.50 -6.92
C LEU A 37 -5.89 3.24 -8.30
N PRO A 38 -7.12 2.70 -8.44
CA PRO A 38 -7.73 2.43 -9.74
C PRO A 38 -7.80 3.65 -10.67
N GLY A 39 -8.17 4.82 -10.11
CA GLY A 39 -8.26 6.07 -10.87
C GLY A 39 -6.91 6.72 -11.17
N SER A 40 -5.86 6.28 -10.47
CA SER A 40 -4.51 6.82 -10.57
C SER A 40 -3.59 5.97 -11.44
N CYS A 41 -3.83 4.67 -11.62
CA CYS A 41 -3.00 3.80 -12.46
C CYS A 41 -3.06 4.21 -13.94
N PHE A 42 -1.93 4.66 -14.49
CA PHE A 42 -1.80 4.96 -15.92
C PHE A 42 -1.77 3.68 -16.76
N ASP A 43 -1.17 2.62 -16.23
CA ASP A 43 -1.02 1.31 -16.90
C ASP A 43 -2.29 0.45 -16.97
N ALA A 44 -3.42 0.90 -16.41
CA ALA A 44 -4.69 0.18 -16.45
C ALA A 44 -5.23 -0.02 -17.88
N GLY A 45 -4.86 0.86 -18.82
CA GLY A 45 -5.31 0.79 -20.21
C GLY A 45 -6.83 0.71 -20.35
N THR A 46 -7.31 0.03 -21.39
CA THR A 46 -8.75 -0.16 -21.65
C THR A 46 -9.40 -1.26 -20.80
N ALA A 47 -8.60 -2.20 -20.27
CA ALA A 47 -9.08 -3.28 -19.41
C ALA A 47 -9.35 -2.81 -17.96
N GLY A 48 -8.84 -1.64 -17.59
CA GLY A 48 -9.10 -1.03 -16.29
C GLY A 48 -8.34 -1.70 -15.13
N CYS A 49 -8.79 -1.40 -13.92
CA CYS A 49 -8.26 -1.97 -12.69
C CYS A 49 -9.33 -2.85 -12.04
N ARG A 50 -9.00 -4.11 -11.75
CA ARG A 50 -9.86 -5.01 -10.98
C ARG A 50 -9.39 -5.00 -9.53
N VAL A 51 -10.28 -4.56 -8.63
CA VAL A 51 -9.97 -4.42 -7.21
C VAL A 51 -10.52 -5.59 -6.42
N THR A 52 -9.68 -6.19 -5.59
CA THR A 52 -10.02 -7.20 -4.59
C THR A 52 -9.65 -6.63 -3.21
N LEU A 53 -10.63 -6.04 -2.52
CA LEU A 53 -10.47 -5.58 -1.15
C LEU A 53 -10.81 -6.74 -0.21
N VAL A 54 -9.82 -7.23 0.53
CA VAL A 54 -10.01 -8.36 1.45
C VAL A 54 -10.65 -7.87 2.76
N GLU A 55 -11.56 -8.68 3.31
CA GLU A 55 -12.22 -8.38 4.58
C GLU A 55 -11.18 -8.19 5.71
N PRO A 56 -11.26 -7.11 6.52
CA PRO A 56 -10.22 -6.80 7.50
C PRO A 56 -9.97 -7.88 8.55
N GLY A 57 -11.03 -8.55 9.00
CA GLY A 57 -10.97 -9.63 9.99
C GLY A 57 -10.68 -11.01 9.41
N ALA A 58 -10.38 -11.12 8.11
CA ALA A 58 -10.10 -12.39 7.47
C ALA A 58 -8.86 -13.08 8.08
N ASP A 59 -8.86 -14.41 8.07
CA ASP A 59 -7.67 -15.18 8.42
C ASP A 59 -6.67 -15.25 7.25
N ALA A 60 -5.46 -15.73 7.54
CA ALA A 60 -4.39 -15.86 6.55
C ALA A 60 -4.78 -16.71 5.34
N ASN A 61 -5.59 -17.76 5.52
CA ASN A 61 -5.99 -18.65 4.43
C ASN A 61 -6.95 -17.94 3.48
N ARG A 62 -7.91 -17.18 4.02
CA ARG A 62 -8.84 -16.38 3.22
C ARG A 62 -8.09 -15.30 2.44
N MET A 63 -7.18 -14.56 3.09
CA MET A 63 -6.34 -13.56 2.44
C MET A 63 -5.49 -14.15 1.31
N LEU A 64 -4.83 -15.29 1.58
CA LEU A 64 -4.01 -15.97 0.57
C LEU A 64 -4.83 -16.54 -0.58
N THR A 65 -6.07 -16.98 -0.31
CA THR A 65 -6.99 -17.48 -1.34
C THR A 65 -7.38 -16.36 -2.31
N GLU A 66 -7.73 -15.18 -1.79
CA GLU A 66 -8.05 -14.02 -2.63
C GLU A 66 -6.84 -13.56 -3.46
N LEU A 67 -5.64 -13.52 -2.85
CA LEU A 67 -4.41 -13.22 -3.57
C LEU A 67 -4.11 -14.22 -4.68
N ARG A 68 -4.21 -15.53 -4.41
CA ARG A 68 -4.00 -16.58 -5.42
C ARG A 68 -5.03 -16.50 -6.53
N GLY A 69 -6.29 -16.20 -6.20
CA GLY A 69 -7.35 -15.98 -7.17
C GLY A 69 -7.04 -14.81 -8.10
N ALA A 70 -6.42 -13.74 -7.60
CA ALA A 70 -5.93 -12.65 -8.43
C ALA A 70 -4.70 -13.04 -9.25
N ALA A 71 -3.72 -13.72 -8.64
CA ALA A 71 -2.50 -14.16 -9.32
C ALA A 71 -2.76 -15.11 -10.50
N GLN A 72 -3.87 -15.86 -10.49
CA GLN A 72 -4.29 -16.75 -11.57
C GLN A 72 -4.99 -16.04 -12.74
N ARG A 73 -5.32 -14.75 -12.61
CA ARG A 73 -5.94 -13.98 -13.69
C ARG A 73 -4.88 -13.40 -14.61
N ARG A 74 -5.13 -13.40 -15.92
CA ARG A 74 -4.25 -12.70 -16.86
C ARG A 74 -4.47 -11.20 -16.77
N ALA A 75 -3.46 -10.48 -16.34
CA ALA A 75 -3.36 -9.03 -16.34
C ALA A 75 -1.91 -8.62 -16.63
N ARG A 76 -1.67 -7.36 -16.99
CA ARG A 76 -0.30 -6.86 -17.15
C ARG A 76 0.38 -6.74 -15.78
N TRP A 77 -0.37 -6.25 -14.81
CA TRP A 77 0.12 -5.95 -13.47
C TRP A 77 -0.64 -6.71 -12.39
N LEU A 78 0.10 -7.23 -11.40
CA LEU A 78 -0.44 -7.58 -10.09
C LEU A 78 0.15 -6.64 -9.04
N VAL A 79 -0.70 -5.80 -8.45
CA VAL A 79 -0.36 -4.91 -7.35
C VAL A 79 -1.00 -5.44 -6.07
N VAL A 80 -0.19 -5.69 -5.05
CA VAL A 80 -0.66 -6.16 -3.75
C VAL A 80 -0.33 -5.11 -2.70
N CYS A 81 -1.31 -4.67 -1.91
CA CYS A 81 -1.10 -3.78 -0.78
C CYS A 81 -1.25 -4.55 0.53
N LEU A 82 -0.22 -4.51 1.37
CA LEU A 82 -0.25 -5.06 2.71
C LEU A 82 -0.19 -3.94 3.75
N LEU A 83 -1.24 -3.86 4.57
CA LEU A 83 -1.33 -2.91 5.67
C LEU A 83 -1.59 -3.63 6.98
N GLY A 84 -0.90 -3.23 8.04
CA GLY A 84 -1.13 -3.74 9.39
C GLY A 84 0.15 -3.96 10.20
N GLN A 85 0.06 -4.84 11.20
CA GLN A 85 1.17 -5.11 12.11
C GLN A 85 1.92 -6.39 11.68
N LEU A 86 3.25 -6.31 11.61
CA LEU A 86 4.14 -7.44 11.36
C LEU A 86 4.64 -8.01 12.67
N VAL A 87 4.79 -9.34 12.69
CA VAL A 87 5.45 -10.09 13.74
C VAL A 87 6.51 -11.01 13.16
N ALA A 88 7.65 -11.13 13.83
CA ALA A 88 8.66 -12.12 13.49
C ALA A 88 8.39 -13.45 14.21
N ASP A 89 8.82 -14.56 13.61
CA ASP A 89 8.89 -15.82 14.35
C ASP A 89 9.97 -15.76 15.46
N PRO A 90 9.92 -16.64 16.47
CA PRO A 90 10.88 -16.61 17.57
C PRO A 90 12.36 -16.75 17.16
N ARG A 91 12.62 -17.30 15.96
CA ARG A 91 13.96 -17.43 15.39
C ARG A 91 14.39 -16.22 14.56
N GLY A 92 13.50 -15.27 14.28
CA GLY A 92 13.79 -14.08 13.48
C GLY A 92 14.06 -14.36 12.00
N ARG A 93 13.53 -15.47 11.47
CA ARG A 93 13.70 -15.93 10.08
C ARG A 93 12.46 -15.72 9.22
N ARG A 94 11.28 -15.53 9.83
CA ARG A 94 10.01 -15.34 9.11
C ARG A 94 9.26 -14.12 9.61
N LEU A 95 8.57 -13.45 8.70
CA LEU A 95 7.61 -12.38 9.01
C LEU A 95 6.21 -12.86 8.68
N ALA A 96 5.25 -12.47 9.51
CA ALA A 96 3.83 -12.62 9.23
C ALA A 96 3.10 -11.32 9.52
N LEU A 97 2.12 -10.99 8.68
CA LEU A 97 1.12 -9.97 8.95
C LEU A 97 0.10 -10.53 9.92
N VAL A 98 -0.13 -9.84 11.04
CA VAL A 98 -1.10 -10.24 12.05
C VAL A 98 -2.50 -10.21 11.45
N THR A 99 -3.26 -11.28 11.63
CA THR A 99 -4.65 -11.43 11.14
C THR A 99 -5.63 -11.49 12.30
N GLY A 100 -6.92 -11.36 12.00
CA GLY A 100 -8.00 -11.48 12.98
C GLY A 100 -7.92 -12.77 13.80
N GLY A 101 -8.18 -12.66 15.11
CA GLY A 101 -8.15 -13.80 16.03
C GLY A 101 -6.75 -14.30 16.41
N SER A 102 -5.70 -13.56 16.06
CA SER A 102 -4.35 -13.83 16.54
C SER A 102 -4.22 -13.52 18.03
N THR A 103 -3.35 -14.26 18.71
CA THR A 103 -2.89 -13.96 20.08
C THR A 103 -1.37 -13.79 20.07
N PRO A 104 -0.75 -13.17 21.08
CA PRO A 104 0.71 -13.02 21.16
C PRO A 104 1.48 -14.33 20.93
N ASP A 105 0.95 -15.46 21.41
CA ASP A 105 1.60 -16.77 21.31
C ASP A 105 1.50 -17.44 19.94
N ASN A 106 0.56 -17.01 19.10
CA ASN A 106 0.26 -17.69 17.83
C ASN A 106 0.27 -16.78 16.60
N ALA A 107 0.44 -15.46 16.76
CA ALA A 107 0.35 -14.51 15.65
C ALA A 107 1.31 -14.82 14.51
N TYR A 108 2.55 -15.22 14.79
CA TYR A 108 3.50 -15.58 13.73
C TYR A 108 3.13 -16.88 12.97
N ARG A 109 2.30 -17.75 13.57
CA ARG A 109 1.83 -19.02 12.98
C ARG A 109 0.51 -18.88 12.25
N ARG A 110 -0.38 -18.02 12.75
CA ARG A 110 -1.73 -17.80 12.22
C ARG A 110 -1.80 -16.64 11.24
N GLY A 111 -0.89 -15.69 11.35
CA GLY A 111 -0.79 -14.53 10.47
C GLY A 111 -0.44 -14.93 9.03
N LEU A 112 -0.65 -13.98 8.12
CA LEU A 112 -0.32 -14.15 6.72
C LEU A 112 1.19 -14.06 6.54
N ALA A 113 1.82 -15.20 6.26
CA ALA A 113 3.27 -15.29 6.12
C ALA A 113 3.75 -14.51 4.88
N TRP A 114 4.80 -13.71 5.05
CA TRP A 114 5.35 -12.85 4.00
C TRP A 114 5.83 -13.65 2.78
N ASP A 115 6.49 -14.79 3.01
CA ASP A 115 6.96 -15.69 1.98
C ASP A 115 5.82 -16.29 1.15
N TRP A 116 4.63 -16.47 1.74
CA TRP A 116 3.46 -16.93 1.00
C TRP A 116 2.93 -15.86 0.06
N VAL A 117 2.93 -14.59 0.47
CA VAL A 117 2.53 -13.47 -0.39
C VAL A 117 3.50 -13.34 -1.56
N VAL A 118 4.81 -13.26 -1.27
CA VAL A 118 5.86 -13.17 -2.30
C VAL A 118 5.78 -14.36 -3.24
N SER A 119 5.62 -15.57 -2.71
CA SER A 119 5.50 -16.78 -3.54
C SER A 119 4.28 -16.73 -4.45
N ALA A 120 3.11 -16.30 -3.95
CA ALA A 120 1.91 -16.19 -4.78
C ALA A 120 2.08 -15.16 -5.91
N MET A 121 2.77 -14.05 -5.66
CA MET A 121 3.06 -13.04 -6.69
C MET A 121 4.08 -13.51 -7.72
N VAL A 122 5.17 -14.17 -7.28
CA VAL A 122 6.23 -14.69 -8.16
C VAL A 122 5.71 -15.75 -9.13
N HIS A 123 4.74 -16.57 -8.70
CA HIS A 123 4.15 -17.61 -9.54
C HIS A 123 2.82 -17.19 -10.18
N GLY A 124 2.50 -15.89 -10.17
CA GLY A 124 1.32 -15.35 -10.86
C GLY A 124 1.51 -15.31 -12.37
N ASP A 125 0.41 -15.16 -13.10
CA ASP A 125 0.36 -15.10 -14.57
C ASP A 125 0.54 -13.66 -15.12
N GLN A 126 0.92 -12.70 -14.26
CA GLN A 126 1.12 -11.29 -14.64
C GLN A 126 2.55 -11.03 -15.12
N GLU A 127 2.68 -10.08 -16.04
CA GLU A 127 3.99 -9.69 -16.60
C GLU A 127 4.85 -8.94 -15.58
N GLU A 128 4.21 -8.12 -14.75
CA GLU A 128 4.88 -7.27 -13.75
C GLU A 128 4.14 -7.33 -12.41
N THR A 129 4.89 -7.18 -11.31
CA THR A 129 4.33 -7.21 -9.95
C THR A 129 4.88 -6.08 -9.08
N LEU A 130 4.09 -5.63 -8.10
CA LEU A 130 4.51 -4.64 -7.10
C LEU A 130 3.82 -4.93 -5.76
N LEU A 131 4.62 -5.02 -4.69
CA LEU A 131 4.12 -5.15 -3.33
C LEU A 131 4.24 -3.81 -2.60
N LEU A 132 3.08 -3.19 -2.37
CA LEU A 132 2.92 -1.99 -1.55
C LEU A 132 2.82 -2.36 -0.08
N VAL A 133 3.55 -1.65 0.79
CA VAL A 133 3.66 -1.99 2.21
C VAL A 133 3.43 -0.74 3.06
N ASP A 134 2.48 -0.81 3.98
CA ASP A 134 2.33 0.18 5.05
C ASP A 134 2.18 -0.58 6.35
N ALA A 135 3.29 -0.78 7.06
CA ALA A 135 3.29 -1.69 8.19
C ALA A 135 4.00 -1.13 9.42
N VAL A 136 3.63 -1.67 10.57
CA VAL A 136 4.35 -1.44 11.81
C VAL A 136 4.83 -2.76 12.40
N ALA A 137 5.93 -2.72 13.13
CA ALA A 137 6.44 -3.88 13.88
C ALA A 137 6.56 -3.54 15.36
N ASP A 138 6.25 -4.49 16.24
CA ASP A 138 6.51 -4.31 17.67
C ASP A 138 8.02 -4.19 17.97
N ARG A 139 8.36 -3.94 19.24
CA ARG A 139 9.76 -3.73 19.64
C ARG A 139 10.67 -4.89 19.25
N ASP A 140 10.22 -6.12 19.47
CA ASP A 140 11.07 -7.30 19.29
C ASP A 140 11.23 -7.63 17.82
N THR A 141 10.14 -7.58 17.06
CA THR A 141 10.14 -7.71 15.60
C THR A 141 11.00 -6.61 14.96
N TRP A 142 10.87 -5.36 15.41
CA TRP A 142 11.71 -4.26 14.94
C TRP A 142 13.20 -4.51 15.22
N ALA A 143 13.54 -5.02 16.41
CA ALA A 143 14.92 -5.37 16.74
C ALA A 143 15.48 -6.51 15.87
N VAL A 144 14.64 -7.42 15.36
CA VAL A 144 15.07 -8.42 14.37
C VAL A 144 15.28 -7.75 13.00
N LEU A 145 14.39 -6.86 12.58
CA LEU A 145 14.48 -6.13 11.30
C LEU A 145 15.75 -5.27 11.22
N GLU A 146 16.12 -4.60 12.31
CA GLU A 146 17.31 -3.73 12.41
C GLU A 146 18.62 -4.51 12.42
N ARG A 147 18.62 -5.75 12.93
CA ARG A 147 19.84 -6.55 13.07
C ARG A 147 20.47 -7.00 11.75
N GLY A 148 19.83 -6.71 10.61
CA GLY A 148 20.45 -6.80 9.28
C GLY A 148 21.25 -8.08 9.03
N GLY A 149 20.57 -9.17 8.67
CA GLY A 149 21.17 -10.29 7.92
C GLY A 149 22.38 -11.00 8.55
N GLY A 150 22.13 -12.05 9.33
CA GLY A 150 22.81 -13.31 8.97
C GLY A 150 22.13 -13.87 7.72
N GLU A 151 22.78 -14.79 6.99
CA GLU A 151 22.38 -15.34 5.66
C GLU A 151 20.95 -15.95 5.55
N ASP A 152 20.08 -15.79 6.56
CA ASP A 152 18.70 -16.31 6.63
C ASP A 152 17.72 -15.40 7.40
N GLY A 153 18.04 -14.10 7.62
CA GLY A 153 17.27 -13.22 8.50
C GLY A 153 16.12 -12.46 7.81
N VAL A 154 15.08 -12.06 8.56
CA VAL A 154 13.96 -11.25 8.01
C VAL A 154 14.38 -9.90 7.41
N GLY A 155 15.51 -9.34 7.83
CA GLY A 155 16.07 -8.13 7.23
C GLY A 155 16.54 -8.34 5.78
N GLU A 156 16.99 -9.55 5.46
CA GLU A 156 17.41 -9.99 4.13
C GLU A 156 16.20 -10.19 3.20
N LEU A 157 15.09 -10.76 3.72
CA LEU A 157 13.84 -10.91 2.98
C LEU A 157 13.32 -9.59 2.39
N LEU A 158 13.55 -8.48 3.11
CA LEU A 158 13.17 -7.14 2.65
C LEU A 158 14.21 -6.51 1.73
N ALA A 159 15.49 -6.82 1.91
CA ALA A 159 16.58 -6.26 1.10
C ALA A 159 16.69 -6.94 -0.29
N TYR A 160 16.43 -8.25 -0.35
CA TYR A 160 16.54 -9.07 -1.56
C TYR A 160 15.21 -9.76 -1.88
N SER A 161 14.12 -9.00 -1.75
CA SER A 161 12.79 -9.49 -2.12
C SER A 161 12.75 -9.88 -3.60
N ARG A 162 12.11 -11.03 -3.89
CA ARG A 162 11.88 -11.51 -5.26
C ARG A 162 10.80 -10.71 -5.99
N VAL A 163 10.01 -9.92 -5.28
CA VAL A 163 9.05 -8.97 -5.84
C VAL A 163 9.48 -7.54 -5.49
N PRO A 164 9.29 -6.57 -6.40
CA PRO A 164 9.54 -5.16 -6.09
C PRO A 164 8.72 -4.69 -4.89
N LEU A 165 9.37 -4.04 -3.93
CA LEU A 165 8.72 -3.51 -2.72
C LEU A 165 8.67 -1.98 -2.77
N TRP A 166 7.54 -1.38 -2.42
CA TRP A 166 7.43 0.06 -2.21
C TRP A 166 6.58 0.35 -0.98
N GLY A 167 7.07 1.18 -0.06
CA GLY A 167 6.33 1.33 1.19
C GLY A 167 7.14 1.82 2.38
N ARG A 168 6.57 1.57 3.56
CA ARG A 168 7.16 1.87 4.85
C ARG A 168 6.89 0.74 5.83
N ILE A 169 7.91 0.40 6.60
CA ILE A 169 7.77 -0.38 7.82
C ILE A 169 8.32 0.47 8.96
N SER A 170 7.53 0.77 9.98
CA SER A 170 7.99 1.56 11.13
C SER A 170 7.88 0.79 12.44
N ARG A 171 8.55 1.28 13.47
CA ARG A 171 8.38 0.74 14.82
C ARG A 171 7.04 1.19 15.40
N HIS A 172 6.24 0.24 15.86
CA HIS A 172 5.05 0.53 16.64
C HIS A 172 5.47 1.11 18.00
N THR A 173 5.14 2.39 18.20
CA THR A 173 5.23 3.06 19.49
C THR A 173 3.85 3.49 19.91
N ALA A 174 3.39 3.05 21.08
CA ALA A 174 2.18 3.58 21.68
C ALA A 174 2.28 5.11 21.79
N GLY A 175 1.19 5.82 21.50
CA GLY A 175 1.14 7.28 21.53
C GLY A 175 1.64 7.83 22.86
N ARG A 176 2.45 8.90 22.80
CA ARG A 176 2.87 9.64 24.00
C ARG A 176 1.81 10.69 24.35
N ARG A 177 1.83 11.24 25.58
CA ARG A 177 0.87 12.29 26.01
C ARG A 177 0.78 13.40 24.94
N GLY A 178 -0.42 13.57 24.38
CA GLY A 178 -0.74 14.60 23.39
C GLY A 178 -0.37 14.27 21.93
N ARG A 179 0.14 13.07 21.62
CA ARG A 179 0.48 12.64 20.24
C ARG A 179 -0.02 11.24 19.94
N ALA A 180 -0.78 11.11 18.85
CA ALA A 180 -1.25 9.82 18.37
C ALA A 180 -0.09 9.00 17.77
N ALA A 181 -0.20 7.68 17.84
CA ALA A 181 0.70 6.79 17.11
C ALA A 181 0.42 6.90 15.61
N VAL A 182 1.47 6.84 14.79
CA VAL A 182 1.30 6.68 13.34
C VAL A 182 1.07 5.20 13.06
N LEU A 183 -0.16 4.87 12.68
CA LEU A 183 -0.60 3.52 12.37
C LEU A 183 -0.81 3.38 10.86
N PRO A 184 -0.63 2.19 10.27
CA PRO A 184 -0.98 1.93 8.88
C PRO A 184 -2.40 2.39 8.56
N GLY A 185 -2.58 3.16 7.49
CA GLY A 185 -3.88 3.76 7.14
C GLY A 185 -4.23 5.07 7.83
N GLY A 186 -3.54 5.42 8.92
CA GLY A 186 -3.72 6.68 9.64
C GLY A 186 -2.95 7.85 9.01
N GLU A 187 -3.20 9.06 9.51
CA GLU A 187 -2.44 10.25 9.13
C GLU A 187 -0.93 10.05 9.38
N GLY A 188 -0.10 10.47 8.42
CA GLY A 188 1.36 10.28 8.46
C GLY A 188 1.83 8.85 8.16
N SER A 189 0.92 7.91 7.85
CA SER A 189 1.27 6.58 7.33
C SER A 189 1.61 6.61 5.84
N PHE A 190 2.19 5.52 5.31
CA PHE A 190 2.54 5.46 3.90
C PHE A 190 1.32 5.46 2.99
N SER A 191 0.28 4.70 3.32
CA SER A 191 -0.94 4.65 2.52
C SER A 191 -1.65 6.01 2.46
N TRP A 192 -1.69 6.73 3.59
CA TRP A 192 -2.23 8.09 3.65
C TRP A 192 -1.41 9.07 2.82
N ALA A 193 -0.08 9.05 2.96
CA ALA A 193 0.82 9.94 2.22
C ALA A 193 0.75 9.68 0.71
N LEU A 194 0.77 8.41 0.30
CA LEU A 194 0.62 8.02 -1.10
C LEU A 194 -0.70 8.49 -1.68
N ALA A 195 -1.82 8.26 -0.98
CA ALA A 195 -3.13 8.72 -1.45
C ALA A 195 -3.17 10.23 -1.66
N ARG A 196 -2.60 11.00 -0.73
CA ARG A 196 -2.49 12.47 -0.84
C ARG A 196 -1.65 12.88 -2.05
N VAL A 197 -0.49 12.28 -2.24
CA VAL A 197 0.38 12.57 -3.39
C VAL A 197 -0.32 12.21 -4.71
N LEU A 198 -1.06 11.11 -4.79
CA LEU A 198 -1.79 10.75 -6.00
C LEU A 198 -2.97 11.68 -6.30
N GLU A 199 -3.66 12.15 -5.25
CA GLU A 199 -4.76 13.10 -5.38
C GLU A 199 -4.27 14.46 -5.91
N HIS A 200 -3.14 14.96 -5.38
CA HIS A 200 -2.60 16.27 -5.74
C HIS A 200 -1.68 16.20 -6.97
N GLY A 201 -1.00 15.07 -7.19
CA GLY A 201 0.09 14.93 -8.15
C GLY A 201 1.40 15.58 -7.69
N VAL A 202 2.45 15.40 -8.49
CA VAL A 202 3.80 15.94 -8.27
C VAL A 202 3.97 17.19 -9.15
N PRO A 203 4.02 18.41 -8.57
CA PRO A 203 4.19 19.64 -9.34
C PRO A 203 5.47 19.64 -10.17
N GLY A 204 5.39 20.10 -11.41
CA GLY A 204 6.54 20.16 -12.33
C GLY A 204 7.01 18.81 -12.88
N GLY A 205 6.42 17.69 -12.42
CA GLY A 205 6.74 16.35 -12.91
C GLY A 205 6.04 16.00 -14.23
N PRO A 206 6.47 14.91 -14.90
CA PRO A 206 5.84 14.42 -16.13
C PRO A 206 4.38 13.96 -15.89
N PRO A 207 3.54 13.86 -16.95
CA PRO A 207 2.15 13.39 -16.83
C PRO A 207 1.98 11.95 -16.32
N ALA A 208 3.00 11.11 -16.50
CA ALA A 208 3.08 9.77 -15.96
C ALA A 208 4.32 9.65 -15.07
N VAL A 209 4.13 9.19 -13.84
CA VAL A 209 5.15 9.09 -12.79
C VAL A 209 5.19 7.67 -12.24
N GLY A 210 6.38 7.16 -11.95
CA GLY A 210 6.58 5.86 -11.32
C GLY A 210 6.78 5.97 -9.81
N PRO A 211 7.03 4.83 -9.13
CA PRO A 211 7.31 4.81 -7.70
C PRO A 211 8.50 5.70 -7.30
N GLN A 212 9.54 5.79 -8.12
CA GLN A 212 10.70 6.66 -7.85
C GLN A 212 10.32 8.13 -7.75
N GLU A 213 9.62 8.67 -8.75
CA GLU A 213 9.23 10.08 -8.79
C GLU A 213 8.19 10.41 -7.70
N LEU A 214 7.29 9.46 -7.41
CA LEU A 214 6.34 9.60 -6.32
C LEU A 214 7.01 9.50 -4.96
N HIS A 215 8.09 8.73 -4.82
CA HIS A 215 8.72 8.47 -3.54
C HIS A 215 9.26 9.73 -2.88
N GLU A 216 9.87 10.65 -3.62
CA GLU A 216 10.35 11.91 -3.05
C GLU A 216 9.19 12.73 -2.44
N ALA A 217 8.08 12.86 -3.16
CA ALA A 217 6.90 13.57 -2.69
C ALA A 217 6.24 12.86 -1.49
N VAL A 218 6.19 11.52 -1.51
CA VAL A 218 5.68 10.71 -0.39
C VAL A 218 6.57 10.85 0.83
N SER A 219 7.89 10.79 0.67
CA SER A 219 8.85 10.96 1.77
C SER A 219 8.73 12.33 2.41
N ALA A 220 8.57 13.39 1.61
CA ALA A 220 8.28 14.72 2.15
C ALA A 220 7.00 14.72 3.01
N GLN A 221 5.90 14.15 2.53
CA GLN A 221 4.66 14.03 3.33
C GLN A 221 4.86 13.23 4.62
N LEU A 222 5.67 12.17 4.58
CA LEU A 222 5.99 11.35 5.74
C LEU A 222 6.83 12.11 6.78
N GLU A 223 7.83 12.88 6.36
CA GLU A 223 8.65 13.70 7.27
C GLU A 223 7.80 14.70 8.06
N TRP A 224 6.84 15.34 7.40
CA TRP A 224 5.85 16.20 8.08
C TRP A 224 5.05 15.44 9.13
N GLY A 225 4.57 14.24 8.80
CA GLY A 225 3.85 13.37 9.74
C GLY A 225 4.72 12.88 10.91
N GLU A 226 5.99 12.56 10.66
CA GLU A 226 6.94 12.12 11.69
C GLU A 226 7.28 13.25 12.67
N LEU A 227 7.48 14.47 12.18
CA LEU A 227 7.67 15.66 13.01
C LEU A 227 6.45 15.92 13.91
N ALA A 228 5.24 15.82 13.36
CA ALA A 228 4.00 15.99 14.12
C ALA A 228 3.83 14.91 15.20
N ALA A 229 4.15 13.65 14.88
CA ALA A 229 4.01 12.52 15.79
C ALA A 229 5.17 12.37 16.79
N GLY A 230 6.34 12.97 16.51
CA GLY A 230 7.59 12.69 17.24
C GLY A 230 8.03 11.22 17.13
N ALA A 231 7.69 10.57 16.00
CA ALA A 231 8.08 9.21 15.71
C ALA A 231 9.55 9.16 15.25
N SER A 232 10.25 8.06 15.55
CA SER A 232 11.63 7.83 15.11
C SER A 232 11.83 6.36 14.82
N GLY A 233 12.41 6.05 13.66
CA GLY A 233 12.65 4.69 13.20
C GLY A 233 11.57 4.21 12.23
N ALA A 234 11.81 4.44 10.94
CA ALA A 234 11.06 3.86 9.84
C ALA A 234 12.04 3.41 8.75
N ARG A 235 11.75 2.25 8.16
CA ARG A 235 12.42 1.72 6.99
C ARG A 235 11.54 2.01 5.78
N LEU A 236 12.02 2.90 4.92
CA LEU A 236 11.40 3.14 3.63
C LEU A 236 11.85 2.04 2.66
N LEU A 237 10.89 1.53 1.89
CA LEU A 237 11.08 0.52 0.87
C LEU A 237 10.87 1.17 -0.48
N LEU A 238 11.80 0.94 -1.41
CA LEU A 238 11.72 1.45 -2.77
C LEU A 238 12.13 0.35 -3.75
N PRO A 239 11.43 0.17 -4.89
CA PRO A 239 11.77 -0.85 -5.84
C PRO A 239 13.20 -0.66 -6.38
N PRO A 240 14.01 -1.72 -6.48
CA PRO A 240 15.27 -1.63 -7.21
C PRO A 240 14.96 -1.26 -8.66
N GLN A 241 15.60 -0.21 -9.18
CA GLN A 241 15.31 0.44 -10.47
C GLN A 241 14.06 1.35 -10.50
N GLY A 242 13.54 1.77 -9.36
CA GLY A 242 12.50 2.80 -9.28
C GLY A 242 11.07 2.33 -9.59
N GLY A 243 10.91 1.07 -10.02
CA GLY A 243 9.62 0.47 -10.32
C GLY A 243 9.03 0.91 -11.66
N ARG A 244 8.24 0.04 -12.31
CA ARG A 244 7.73 0.28 -13.67
C ARG A 244 6.24 0.64 -13.74
N LEU A 245 5.53 0.58 -12.61
CA LEU A 245 4.11 0.89 -12.56
C LEU A 245 3.92 2.40 -12.70
N LEU A 246 3.38 2.83 -13.84
CA LEU A 246 3.13 4.23 -14.08
C LEU A 246 1.76 4.65 -13.51
N MET A 247 1.76 5.80 -12.86
CA MET A 247 0.60 6.47 -12.30
C MET A 247 0.42 7.85 -12.93
N ARG A 248 -0.84 8.30 -13.01
CA ARG A 248 -1.24 9.59 -13.54
C ARG A 248 -0.80 10.70 -12.59
N ASN A 249 -0.06 11.66 -13.12
CA ASN A 249 0.26 12.88 -12.39
C ASN A 249 -0.84 13.93 -12.58
N ARG A 250 -1.74 14.06 -11.60
CA ARG A 250 -2.84 15.04 -11.65
C ARG A 250 -2.36 16.49 -11.66
N ALA A 251 -1.17 16.79 -11.14
CA ALA A 251 -0.61 18.15 -11.16
C ALA A 251 -0.26 18.58 -12.59
N ALA A 252 0.25 17.67 -13.43
CA ALA A 252 0.56 17.96 -14.82
C ALA A 252 -0.71 18.27 -15.64
N VAL A 253 -1.81 17.54 -15.40
CA VAL A 253 -3.11 17.80 -16.04
C VAL A 253 -3.67 19.16 -15.62
N ARG A 254 -3.63 19.47 -14.32
CA ARG A 254 -4.08 20.78 -13.81
C ARG A 254 -3.24 21.94 -14.34
N GLY A 255 -1.92 21.78 -14.39
CA GLY A 255 -1.00 22.78 -14.96
C GLY A 255 -1.24 23.01 -16.45
N ALA A 256 -1.49 21.95 -17.22
CA ALA A 256 -1.84 22.06 -18.64
C ALA A 256 -3.17 22.81 -18.84
N LEU A 257 -4.20 22.52 -18.04
CA LEU A 257 -5.48 23.22 -18.10
C LEU A 257 -5.39 24.68 -17.65
N ALA A 258 -4.56 25.00 -16.64
CA ALA A 258 -4.35 26.37 -16.18
C ALA A 258 -3.65 27.27 -17.22
N GLY A 259 -2.89 26.67 -18.15
CA GLY A 259 -2.26 27.36 -19.28
C GLY A 259 -3.15 27.50 -20.51
N LEU A 260 -4.33 26.88 -20.53
CA LEU A 260 -5.29 26.97 -21.63
C LEU A 260 -6.38 27.99 -21.27
N SER A 261 -6.58 28.98 -22.13
CA SER A 261 -7.80 29.79 -22.16
C SER A 261 -8.96 28.90 -22.62
N LEU A 262 -9.51 28.11 -21.70
CA LEU A 262 -10.67 27.25 -21.95
C LEU A 262 -11.90 28.12 -22.22
N SER A 263 -12.59 27.87 -23.33
CA SER A 263 -13.89 28.51 -23.58
C SER A 263 -14.92 28.02 -22.56
N GLU A 264 -15.87 28.88 -22.17
CA GLU A 264 -16.94 28.53 -21.22
C GLU A 264 -17.73 27.28 -21.64
N GLU A 265 -17.83 27.04 -22.95
CA GLU A 265 -18.51 25.88 -23.53
C GLU A 265 -17.78 24.57 -23.25
N LEU A 266 -16.43 24.55 -23.27
CA LEU A 266 -15.66 23.35 -22.98
C LEU A 266 -15.68 23.03 -21.48
N LEU A 267 -15.66 24.05 -20.63
CA LEU A 267 -15.87 23.91 -19.18
C LEU A 267 -17.27 23.37 -18.87
N ALA A 268 -18.30 23.86 -19.56
CA ALA A 268 -19.67 23.39 -19.41
C ALA A 268 -19.86 21.93 -19.83
N VAL A 269 -19.10 21.43 -20.82
CA VAL A 269 -19.12 20.02 -21.24
C VAL A 269 -18.37 19.13 -20.24
N LEU A 270 -17.17 19.53 -19.81
CA LEU A 270 -16.36 18.77 -18.84
C LEU A 270 -17.03 18.63 -17.48
N TRP A 271 -17.85 19.61 -17.07
CA TRP A 271 -18.65 19.52 -15.84
C TRP A 271 -19.94 18.71 -16.01
N ARG A 272 -20.49 18.60 -17.23
CA ARG A 272 -21.69 17.80 -17.47
C ARG A 272 -21.41 16.30 -17.44
N GLU A 273 -20.22 15.87 -17.83
CA GLU A 273 -19.78 14.47 -17.72
C GLU A 273 -19.45 14.02 -16.29
N ASN A 274 -19.26 14.96 -15.36
CA ASN A 274 -19.01 14.69 -13.93
C ASN A 274 -20.26 14.84 -13.04
N ALA A 275 -21.43 15.13 -13.62
CA ALA A 275 -22.67 15.13 -12.86
C ALA A 275 -23.10 13.68 -12.59
N PRO A 276 -23.45 13.30 -11.34
CA PRO A 276 -24.04 12.00 -11.08
C PRO A 276 -25.32 11.89 -11.91
N THR A 277 -25.39 10.87 -12.76
CA THR A 277 -26.63 10.52 -13.43
C THR A 277 -27.58 10.01 -12.35
N ASP A 278 -28.58 10.80 -11.99
CA ASP A 278 -29.67 10.33 -11.14
C ASP A 278 -30.25 9.05 -11.77
N PRO A 279 -30.47 7.98 -10.98
CA PRO A 279 -31.13 6.80 -11.50
C PRO A 279 -32.56 7.17 -11.90
N PRO A 280 -33.11 6.60 -12.99
CA PRO A 280 -34.48 6.84 -13.38
C PRO A 280 -35.41 6.36 -12.26
N SER A 281 -36.17 7.30 -11.71
CA SER A 281 -37.25 7.04 -10.77
C SER A 281 -38.32 6.16 -11.44
N ALA A 282 -38.63 5.03 -10.80
CA ALA A 282 -39.80 4.21 -11.08
C ALA A 282 -40.96 4.63 -10.17
#